data_AF-L1JEI2-F1
#
_entry.id   AF-L1JEI2-F1
#
_cell.length_a   1.000
_cell.length_b   1.000
_cell.length_c   1.000
_cell.angle_alpha   90.00
_cell.angle_beta   90.00
_cell.angle_gamma   90.00
#
_symmetry.space_group_name_H-M   'P 1'
#
loop_
_entity.id
_entity.type
_entity.pdbx_description
1 polymer ?
#
loop_
_entity_poly.entity_id
_entity_poly.type
_entity_poly.pdbx_seq_one_letter_code
_entity_poly.pdbx_strand_id
1 'polypeptide(L)'
;LVVHQGCFGIRPYPGDDPWYCDLCGMMHPCLAYILDGGALKPTFDGKFFAHLSCVIWIPEAHVVNTSTMSPVEIRHIPKERLKLKCQICKQKDAPFDAPVQCYESSCSRNFHVGCARASG
;
A
#
# COMPACT_ATOMS: atom_id res chain seq x y z
N LEU A 1 -5.10 7.90 -11.67
CA LEU A 1 -4.06 7.76 -10.61
C LEU A 1 -2.94 8.72 -10.94
N VAL A 2 -2.42 9.45 -9.95
CA VAL A 2 -1.25 10.34 -10.12
C VAL A 2 -0.19 9.95 -9.10
N VAL A 3 1.04 9.77 -9.56
CA VAL A 3 2.21 9.39 -8.76
C VAL A 3 3.46 10.05 -9.33
N HIS A 4 4.46 10.31 -8.50
CA HIS A 4 5.78 10.66 -9.02
C HIS A 4 6.45 9.44 -9.64
N GLN A 5 7.22 9.67 -10.70
CA GLN A 5 7.99 8.63 -11.39
C GLN A 5 8.85 7.81 -10.42
N GLY A 6 9.63 8.50 -9.57
CA GLY A 6 10.51 7.87 -8.58
C GLY A 6 9.75 7.15 -7.46
N CYS A 7 8.61 7.69 -7.00
CA CYS A 7 7.83 7.08 -5.94
C CYS A 7 7.17 5.76 -6.37
N PHE A 8 6.93 5.56 -7.67
CA PHE A 8 6.25 4.37 -8.20
C PHE A 8 7.15 3.48 -9.08
N GLY A 9 8.42 3.85 -9.25
CA GLY A 9 9.39 3.09 -10.03
C GLY A 9 9.10 3.05 -11.53
N ILE A 10 8.54 4.12 -12.09
CA ILE A 10 8.16 4.18 -13.52
C ILE A 10 9.43 4.34 -14.37
N ARG A 11 9.84 3.26 -15.06
CA ARG A 11 11.01 3.25 -15.96
C ARG A 11 10.75 2.35 -17.18
N PRO A 12 11.09 2.80 -18.41
CA PRO A 12 11.54 4.15 -18.77
C PRO A 12 10.43 5.21 -18.57
N TYR A 13 10.80 6.50 -18.67
CA TYR A 13 9.81 7.58 -18.67
C TYR A 13 8.92 7.43 -19.91
N PRO A 14 7.58 7.42 -19.77
CA PRO A 14 6.66 7.16 -20.89
C PRO A 14 6.58 8.30 -21.91
N GLY A 15 7.10 9.50 -21.60
CA GLY A 15 7.00 10.62 -22.54
C GLY A 15 5.56 11.05 -22.77
N ASP A 16 5.20 11.17 -24.05
CA ASP A 16 3.85 11.51 -24.50
C ASP A 16 2.94 10.27 -24.62
N ASP A 17 3.48 9.05 -24.45
CA ASP A 17 2.69 7.83 -24.54
C ASP A 17 1.79 7.65 -23.31
N PRO A 18 0.56 7.09 -23.50
CA PRO A 18 -0.29 6.73 -22.37
C PRO A 18 0.40 5.75 -21.43
N TRP A 19 0.40 6.09 -20.13
CA TRP A 19 0.91 5.22 -19.08
C TRP A 19 -0.23 4.61 -18.27
N TYR A 20 -0.08 3.32 -17.95
CA TYR A 20 -1.01 2.57 -17.11
C TYR A 20 -0.30 2.08 -15.86
N CYS A 21 -0.96 2.15 -14.70
CA CYS A 21 -0.44 1.55 -13.48
C CYS A 21 -0.51 0.02 -13.53
N ASP A 22 0.21 -0.64 -12.63
CA ASP A 22 0.30 -2.11 -12.58
C ASP A 22 -1.09 -2.79 -12.57
N LEU A 23 -2.06 -2.21 -11.84
CA LEU A 23 -3.43 -2.72 -11.78
C LEU A 23 -4.17 -2.57 -13.13
N CYS A 24 -4.13 -1.38 -13.74
CA CYS A 24 -4.78 -1.13 -15.02
C CYS A 24 -4.12 -1.86 -16.20
N GLY A 25 -2.82 -2.15 -16.10
CA GLY A 25 -2.10 -2.94 -17.11
C GLY A 25 -2.39 -4.44 -17.03
N MET A 26 -2.75 -4.96 -15.85
CA MET A 26 -3.06 -6.38 -15.64
C MET A 26 -4.54 -6.73 -15.85
N MET A 27 -5.46 -5.77 -15.63
CA MET A 27 -6.90 -6.05 -15.55
C MET A 27 -7.71 -5.16 -16.51
N HIS A 28 -8.79 -5.72 -17.08
CA HIS A 28 -9.84 -4.91 -17.72
C HIS A 28 -10.40 -3.89 -16.70
N PRO A 29 -10.77 -2.66 -17.13
CA PRO A 29 -11.10 -1.52 -16.27
C PRO A 29 -12.13 -1.76 -15.15
N CYS A 30 -12.95 -2.80 -15.25
CA CYS A 30 -14.06 -3.11 -14.35
C CYS A 30 -13.66 -3.57 -12.94
N LEU A 31 -12.46 -4.15 -12.75
CA LEU A 31 -12.03 -4.63 -11.43
C LEU A 31 -11.27 -3.57 -10.61
N ALA A 32 -10.78 -2.51 -11.25
CA ALA A 32 -10.13 -1.39 -10.57
C ALA A 32 -11.09 -0.58 -9.67
N TYR A 33 -12.39 -0.65 -9.91
CA TYR A 33 -13.43 -0.04 -9.08
C TYR A 33 -13.66 -0.78 -7.75
N ILE A 34 -13.30 -2.07 -7.67
CA ILE A 34 -13.54 -2.90 -6.49
C ILE A 34 -12.47 -2.67 -5.42
N LEU A 35 -11.26 -2.28 -5.84
CA LEU A 35 -10.20 -1.89 -4.93
C LEU A 35 -10.37 -0.41 -4.61
N ASP A 36 -10.10 -0.02 -3.36
CA ASP A 36 -10.29 1.34 -2.80
C ASP A 36 -9.33 2.40 -3.41
N GLY A 37 -8.96 2.23 -4.67
CA GLY A 37 -8.06 3.05 -5.45
C GLY A 37 -6.60 3.01 -4.98
N GLY A 38 -5.84 4.02 -5.39
CA GLY A 38 -4.47 4.25 -4.94
C GLY A 38 -3.35 3.64 -5.80
N ALA A 39 -2.11 3.89 -5.37
CA ALA A 39 -0.91 3.38 -6.01
C ALA A 39 -0.61 1.97 -5.50
N LEU A 40 -1.03 0.97 -6.27
CA LEU A 40 -0.98 -0.44 -5.91
C LEU A 40 0.17 -1.15 -6.62
N LYS A 41 0.82 -2.09 -5.92
CA LYS A 41 1.83 -2.99 -6.46
C LYS A 41 1.47 -4.45 -6.17
N PRO A 42 1.79 -5.38 -7.08
CA PRO A 42 1.52 -6.81 -6.85
C PRO A 42 2.39 -7.33 -5.71
N THR A 43 1.83 -8.23 -4.90
CA THR A 43 2.58 -8.98 -3.89
C THR A 43 3.60 -9.91 -4.55
N PHE A 44 4.65 -10.29 -3.83
CA PHE A 44 5.72 -11.15 -4.34
C PHE A 44 5.22 -12.49 -4.91
N ASP A 45 4.14 -13.04 -4.35
CA ASP A 45 3.50 -14.27 -4.83
C ASP A 45 2.49 -14.03 -5.98
N GLY A 46 2.28 -12.78 -6.39
CA GLY A 46 1.40 -12.37 -7.48
C GLY A 46 -0.10 -12.53 -7.20
N LYS A 47 -0.50 -12.86 -5.97
CA LYS A 47 -1.90 -13.19 -5.63
C LYS A 47 -2.74 -11.98 -5.27
N PHE A 48 -2.12 -10.94 -4.72
CA PHE A 48 -2.81 -9.76 -4.22
C PHE A 48 -2.10 -8.48 -4.65
N PHE A 49 -2.73 -7.35 -4.39
CA PHE A 49 -2.13 -6.04 -4.51
C PHE A 49 -2.11 -5.36 -3.14
N ALA A 50 -1.07 -4.59 -2.86
CA ALA A 50 -1.00 -3.76 -1.68
C ALA A 50 -0.65 -2.32 -2.07
N HIS A 51 -1.13 -1.35 -1.29
CA HIS A 51 -0.76 0.04 -1.49
C HIS A 51 0.72 0.21 -1.20
N LEU A 52 1.43 0.87 -2.12
CA LEU A 52 2.85 1.14 -1.96
C LEU A 52 3.13 1.98 -0.72
N SER A 53 2.24 2.92 -0.38
CA SER A 53 2.33 3.69 0.87
C SER A 53 2.18 2.81 2.11
N CYS A 54 1.28 1.83 2.12
CA CYS A 54 1.13 0.93 3.27
C CYS A 54 2.41 0.11 3.47
N VAL A 55 2.98 -0.41 2.38
CA VAL A 55 4.23 -1.18 2.40
C VAL A 55 5.41 -0.35 2.91
N ILE A 56 5.50 0.94 2.54
CA ILE A 56 6.58 1.82 3.00
C ILE A 56 6.50 2.11 4.51
N TRP A 57 5.29 2.22 5.06
CA TRP A 57 5.10 2.64 6.46
C TRP A 57 4.93 1.47 7.45
N ILE A 58 4.63 0.27 6.96
CA ILE A 58 4.57 -0.94 7.80
C ILE A 58 5.99 -1.51 7.94
N PRO A 59 6.58 -1.56 9.15
CA PRO A 59 7.98 -1.94 9.34
C PRO A 59 8.35 -3.34 8.85
N GLU A 60 7.40 -4.28 8.88
CA GLU A 60 7.62 -5.66 8.47
C GLU A 60 7.35 -5.90 6.98
N ALA A 61 6.89 -4.89 6.24
CA ALA A 61 6.71 -4.95 4.80
C ALA A 61 7.87 -4.27 4.07
N HIS A 62 8.14 -4.67 2.83
CA HIS A 62 9.15 -3.98 2.02
C HIS A 62 8.89 -4.11 0.52
N VAL A 63 9.49 -3.21 -0.25
CA VAL A 63 9.60 -3.34 -1.71
C VAL A 63 10.80 -4.24 -2.03
N VAL A 64 10.60 -5.23 -2.91
CA VAL A 64 11.67 -6.20 -3.24
C VAL A 64 12.73 -5.58 -4.15
N ASN A 65 12.31 -4.73 -5.08
CA ASN A 65 13.21 -3.94 -5.93
C ASN A 65 12.85 -2.46 -5.82
N THR A 66 13.77 -1.64 -5.31
CA THR A 66 13.58 -0.20 -5.10
C THR A 66 13.66 0.62 -6.39
N SER A 67 14.19 0.06 -7.49
CA SER A 67 14.24 0.75 -8.79
C SER A 67 12.89 0.72 -9.50
N THR A 68 12.19 -0.41 -9.43
CA THR A 68 10.85 -0.62 -10.00
C THR A 68 9.73 -0.43 -8.98
N MET A 69 10.10 -0.28 -7.70
CA MET A 69 9.19 -0.25 -6.54
C MET A 69 8.24 -1.47 -6.51
N SER A 70 8.70 -2.62 -7.00
CA SER A 70 7.85 -3.80 -7.25
C SER A 70 8.69 -5.10 -7.35
N PRO A 71 8.17 -6.28 -6.99
CA PRO A 71 6.93 -6.50 -6.25
C PRO A 71 7.07 -6.07 -4.78
N VAL A 72 5.99 -6.22 -4.00
CA VAL A 72 5.99 -5.95 -2.55
C VAL A 72 5.91 -7.23 -1.74
N GLU A 73 6.64 -7.29 -0.64
CA GLU A 73 6.64 -8.39 0.30
C GLU A 73 5.88 -7.99 1.57
N ILE A 74 4.85 -8.76 1.92
CA ILE A 74 3.93 -8.51 3.04
C ILE A 74 3.74 -9.71 3.97
N ARG A 75 4.33 -10.87 3.63
CA ARG A 75 4.12 -12.13 4.40
C ARG A 75 4.74 -12.08 5.79
N HIS A 76 5.68 -11.15 6.01
CA HIS A 76 6.32 -10.95 7.30
C HIS A 76 5.50 -10.10 8.28
N ILE A 77 4.37 -9.52 7.84
CA ILE A 77 3.48 -8.75 8.72
C ILE A 77 2.85 -9.69 9.77
N PRO A 78 3.07 -9.46 11.07
CA PRO A 78 2.48 -10.29 12.12
C PRO A 78 0.95 -10.17 12.12
N LYS A 79 0.25 -11.30 12.23
CA LYS A 79 -1.23 -11.33 12.28
C LYS A 79 -1.80 -10.50 13.44
N GLU A 80 -1.04 -10.30 14.51
CA GLU A 80 -1.45 -9.48 15.65
C GLU A 80 -1.65 -8.00 15.27
N ARG A 81 -0.92 -7.49 14.26
CA ARG A 81 -1.15 -6.13 13.76
C ARG A 81 -2.57 -5.96 13.23
N LEU A 82 -3.08 -6.94 12.49
CA LEU A 82 -4.42 -6.90 11.89
C LEU A 82 -5.55 -6.80 12.95
N LYS A 83 -5.26 -7.15 14.21
CA LYS A 83 -6.19 -7.07 15.34
C LYS A 83 -6.18 -5.71 16.05
N LEU A 84 -5.25 -4.82 15.70
CA LEU A 84 -5.15 -3.50 16.32
C LEU A 84 -6.32 -2.62 15.87
N LYS A 85 -6.79 -1.75 16.77
CA LYS A 85 -7.89 -0.81 16.48
C LYS A 85 -7.36 0.50 15.92
N CYS A 86 -7.76 0.85 14.71
CA CYS A 86 -7.48 2.15 14.12
C CYS A 86 -8.22 3.25 14.88
N GLN A 87 -7.51 4.26 15.36
CA GLN A 87 -8.10 5.35 16.15
C GLN A 87 -8.84 6.39 15.31
N ILE A 88 -8.70 6.37 13.98
CA ILE A 88 -9.42 7.27 13.08
C ILE A 88 -10.76 6.64 12.67
N CYS A 89 -10.75 5.54 11.93
CA CYS A 89 -11.98 4.90 11.45
C CYS A 89 -12.68 4.02 12.49
N LYS A 90 -12.06 3.81 13.67
CA LYS A 90 -12.55 2.98 14.78
C LYS A 90 -12.74 1.49 14.47
N GLN A 91 -12.33 1.03 13.29
CA GLN A 91 -12.36 -0.38 12.89
C GLN A 91 -11.27 -1.18 13.62
N LYS A 92 -11.57 -2.46 13.88
CA LYS A 92 -10.69 -3.48 14.45
C LYS A 92 -10.79 -4.73 13.56
N ASP A 93 -9.79 -5.60 13.65
CA ASP A 93 -9.78 -6.90 12.98
C ASP A 93 -9.88 -6.72 11.45
N ALA A 94 -9.10 -5.77 10.92
CA ALA A 94 -9.06 -5.43 9.51
C ALA A 94 -8.18 -6.46 8.76
N PRO A 95 -8.77 -7.42 8.01
CA PRO A 95 -8.03 -8.56 7.48
C PRO A 95 -7.03 -8.19 6.36
N PHE A 96 -7.19 -7.00 5.77
CA PHE A 96 -6.42 -6.53 4.62
C PHE A 96 -5.68 -5.21 4.87
N ASP A 97 -5.77 -4.63 6.06
CA ASP A 97 -5.19 -3.32 6.37
C ASP A 97 -4.55 -3.34 7.76
N ALA A 98 -3.22 -3.45 7.81
CA ALA A 98 -2.49 -3.52 9.07
C ALA A 98 -2.21 -2.11 9.61
N PRO A 99 -2.68 -1.76 10.82
CA PRO A 99 -2.35 -0.49 11.45
C PRO A 99 -0.85 -0.36 11.79
N VAL A 100 -0.36 0.88 11.70
CA VAL A 100 0.90 1.33 12.27
C VAL A 100 0.65 2.03 13.60
N GLN A 101 1.61 1.94 14.51
CA GLN A 101 1.55 2.63 15.80
C GLN A 101 2.17 4.02 15.66
N CYS A 102 1.66 4.98 16.44
CA CYS A 102 2.28 6.29 16.60
C CYS A 102 3.77 6.14 16.96
N TYR A 103 4.62 6.97 16.34
CA TYR A 103 6.06 6.96 16.59
C TYR A 103 6.44 7.46 17.98
N GLU A 104 5.59 8.27 18.61
CA GLU A 104 5.82 8.75 19.97
C GLU A 104 5.86 7.56 20.96
N SER A 105 6.97 7.44 21.68
CA SER A 105 7.32 6.30 22.55
C SER A 105 6.27 5.96 23.61
N SER A 106 5.58 6.97 24.13
CA SER A 106 4.52 6.82 25.15
C SER A 106 3.13 6.60 24.55
N CYS A 107 3.00 6.68 23.22
CA CYS A 107 1.73 6.63 22.52
C CYS A 107 1.45 5.23 21.98
N SER A 108 0.35 4.63 22.42
CA SER A 108 -0.13 3.32 21.95
C SER A 108 -1.23 3.41 20.89
N ARG A 109 -1.45 4.60 20.31
CA ARG A 109 -2.47 4.81 19.28
C ARG A 109 -2.03 4.16 17.97
N ASN A 110 -2.96 3.47 17.32
CA ASN A 110 -2.75 2.79 16.06
C ASN A 110 -3.63 3.38 14.96
N PHE A 111 -3.15 3.37 13.73
CA PHE A 111 -3.84 3.95 12.58
C PHE A 111 -3.54 3.11 11.33
N HIS A 112 -4.54 2.87 10.48
CA HIS A 112 -4.24 2.45 9.12
C HIS A 112 -3.45 3.55 8.42
N VAL A 113 -2.49 3.16 7.58
CA VAL A 113 -1.66 4.13 6.84
C VAL A 113 -2.55 5.02 5.95
N GLY A 114 -3.56 4.44 5.30
CA GLY A 114 -4.55 5.19 4.52
C GLY A 114 -5.36 6.18 5.36
N CYS A 115 -5.84 5.77 6.54
CA CYS A 115 -6.58 6.65 7.45
C CYS A 115 -5.73 7.82 7.94
N ALA A 116 -4.48 7.55 8.36
CA ALA A 116 -3.55 8.59 8.79
C ALA A 116 -3.33 9.60 7.65
N ARG A 117 -2.97 9.11 6.45
CA ARG A 117 -2.76 9.96 5.27
C ARG A 117 -3.97 10.84 4.91
N ALA A 118 -5.19 10.31 5.05
CA ALA A 118 -6.41 11.06 4.78
C ALA A 118 -6.74 12.12 5.84
N SER A 119 -6.16 12.01 7.05
CA SER A 119 -6.46 12.88 8.19
C SER A 119 -5.44 14.01 8.40
N GLY A 120 -4.37 14.07 7.58
CA GLY A 120 -3.27 15.02 7.70
C GLY A 120 -2.10 14.50 8.52
#